data_AF-A0A5K1BU83-F1
#
_entry.id   AF-A0A5K1BU83-F1
#
_cell.length_a   1.000
_cell.length_b   1.000
_cell.length_c   1.000
_cell.angle_alpha   90.00
_cell.angle_beta   90.00
_cell.angle_gamma   90.00
#
_symmetry.space_group_name_H-M   'P 1'
#
loop_
_entity.id
_entity.type
_entity.pdbx_description
1 polymer ?
#
loop_
_entity_poly.entity_id
_entity_poly.type
_entity_poly.pdbx_seq_one_letter_code
_entity_poly.pdbx_strand_id
1 'polypeptide(L)'
;GEKPWMTQLAAVACLSLGAKVEETQVPFLLDLQVEETKYVFEAKTIQRMELLVLSALEWKMHPVTPLSFIYYVVRKLGLSNHQRWEFFIRCEQLLLSLIR
;
A
#
# COMPACT_ATOMS: atom_id res chain seq x y z
N GLY A 1 19.13 -15.95 -12.97
CA GLY A 1 18.99 -16.41 -11.58
C GLY A 1 18.09 -15.43 -10.86
N GLU A 2 17.04 -15.92 -10.21
CA GLU A 2 16.14 -15.09 -9.42
C GLU A 2 16.90 -14.37 -8.31
N LYS A 3 16.52 -13.11 -8.04
CA LYS A 3 17.11 -12.27 -7.01
C LYS A 3 15.99 -11.87 -6.04
N PRO A 4 15.66 -12.71 -5.05
CA PRO A 4 14.54 -12.47 -4.13
C PRO A 4 14.62 -11.14 -3.38
N TRP A 5 15.85 -10.67 -3.10
CA TRP A 5 16.11 -9.38 -2.49
C TRP A 5 15.60 -8.19 -3.33
N MET A 6 15.56 -8.31 -4.66
CA MET A 6 15.07 -7.24 -5.54
C MET A 6 13.55 -7.07 -5.38
N THR A 7 12.81 -8.18 -5.33
CA THR A 7 11.36 -8.17 -5.10
C THR A 7 11.05 -7.59 -3.73
N GLN A 8 11.82 -7.96 -2.70
CA GLN A 8 11.63 -7.42 -1.37
C GLN A 8 11.94 -5.91 -1.31
N LEU A 9 13.03 -5.46 -1.94
CA LEU A 9 13.38 -4.04 -1.99
C LEU A 9 12.31 -3.22 -2.72
N ALA A 10 11.77 -3.75 -3.82
CA ALA A 10 10.66 -3.12 -4.53
C ALA A 10 9.40 -3.04 -3.66
N ALA A 11 9.04 -4.12 -2.95
CA ALA A 11 7.90 -4.11 -2.04
C ALA A 11 8.04 -3.07 -0.93
N VAL A 12 9.20 -3.02 -0.26
CA VAL A 12 9.49 -2.02 0.79
C VAL A 12 9.42 -0.59 0.23
N ALA A 13 9.96 -0.34 -0.97
CA ALA A 13 9.88 0.96 -1.61
C ALA A 13 8.43 1.34 -1.98
N CYS A 14 7.63 0.40 -2.50
CA CYS A 14 6.21 0.62 -2.78
C CYS A 14 5.40 0.93 -1.51
N LEU A 15 5.64 0.20 -0.41
CA LEU A 15 4.99 0.46 0.89
C LEU A 15 5.37 1.85 1.42
N SER A 16 6.66 2.21 1.36
CA SER A 16 7.14 3.53 1.79
C SER A 16 6.52 4.66 0.97
N LEU A 17 6.45 4.50 -0.36
CA LEU A 17 5.78 5.46 -1.23
C LEU A 17 4.28 5.57 -0.94
N GLY A 18 3.58 4.45 -0.78
CA GLY A 18 2.15 4.43 -0.43
C GLY A 18 1.88 5.16 0.90
N ALA A 19 2.68 4.87 1.92
CA ALA A 19 2.57 5.55 3.22
C ALA A 19 2.83 7.06 3.09
N LYS A 20 3.82 7.49 2.31
CA LYS A 20 4.08 8.93 2.08
C LYS A 20 2.96 9.67 1.36
N VAL A 21 2.16 8.96 0.56
CA VAL A 21 1.06 9.55 -0.23
C VAL A 21 -0.23 9.59 0.57
N GLU A 22 -0.54 8.52 1.30
CA GLU A 22 -1.86 8.32 1.91
C GLU A 22 -1.88 8.58 3.43
N GLU A 23 -0.75 8.48 4.14
CA GLU A 23 -0.70 8.62 5.60
C GLU A 23 -0.32 10.04 6.05
N THR A 24 -0.98 10.50 7.13
CA THR A 24 -0.64 11.78 7.77
C THR A 24 0.64 11.71 8.62
N GLN A 25 0.98 10.51 9.10
CA GLN A 25 2.19 10.22 9.86
C GLN A 25 2.88 9.03 9.20
N VAL A 26 3.99 9.30 8.52
CA VAL A 26 4.71 8.26 7.79
C VAL A 26 5.50 7.39 8.79
N PRO A 27 5.32 6.06 8.80
CA PRO A 27 6.08 5.15 9.65
C PRO A 27 7.58 5.16 9.30
N PHE A 28 8.44 4.74 10.23
CA PHE A 28 9.87 4.69 9.94
C PHE A 28 10.18 3.60 8.90
N LEU A 29 11.21 3.84 8.08
CA LEU A 29 11.67 2.86 7.07
C LEU A 29 12.09 1.51 7.68
N LEU A 30 12.48 1.50 8.96
CA LEU A 30 12.77 0.29 9.70
C LEU A 30 11.49 -0.50 9.99
N ASP A 31 10.40 0.17 10.38
CA ASP A 31 9.12 -0.47 10.69
C ASP A 31 8.47 -1.08 9.43
N LEU A 32 8.76 -0.51 8.26
CA LEU A 32 8.32 -1.03 6.96
C LEU A 32 9.09 -2.30 6.52
N GLN A 33 10.22 -2.59 7.15
CA GLN A 33 11.04 -3.77 6.89
C GLN A 33 10.75 -4.83 7.96
N VAL A 34 9.61 -5.51 7.81
CA VAL A 34 9.06 -6.49 8.77
C VAL A 34 10.11 -7.52 9.25
N GLU A 35 10.02 -7.94 10.53
CA GLU A 35 10.99 -8.82 11.22
C GLU A 35 11.32 -10.15 10.51
N GLU A 36 10.43 -10.66 9.65
CA GLU A 36 10.67 -11.91 8.89
C GLU A 36 11.42 -11.70 7.56
N THR A 37 11.86 -10.47 7.28
CA THR A 37 12.56 -10.18 6.03
C THR A 37 14.02 -10.65 6.07
N LYS A 38 14.39 -11.48 5.09
CA LYS A 38 15.75 -12.03 4.95
C LYS A 38 16.82 -10.95 4.68
N TYR A 39 16.40 -9.76 4.25
CA TYR A 39 17.26 -8.67 3.84
C TYR A 39 16.83 -7.37 4.53
N VAL A 40 17.79 -6.66 5.12
CA VAL A 40 17.62 -5.30 5.64
C VAL A 40 18.37 -4.34 4.74
N PHE A 41 17.71 -3.27 4.33
CA PHE A 41 18.22 -2.28 3.40
C PHE A 41 18.44 -0.94 4.09
N GLU A 42 19.56 -0.30 3.73
CA GLU A 42 19.83 1.08 4.11
C GLU A 42 18.78 2.03 3.51
N ALA A 43 18.47 3.11 4.24
CA ALA A 43 17.54 4.14 3.78
C ALA A 43 17.89 4.69 2.39
N LYS A 44 19.18 4.89 2.09
CA LYS A 44 19.65 5.37 0.79
C LYS A 44 19.33 4.39 -0.36
N THR A 45 19.38 3.10 -0.09
CA THR A 45 19.04 2.06 -1.06
C THR A 45 17.54 2.04 -1.33
N ILE A 46 16.72 2.18 -0.28
CA ILE A 46 15.26 2.31 -0.41
C ILE A 46 14.92 3.56 -1.22
N GLN A 47 15.46 4.72 -0.89
CA GLN A 47 15.23 5.98 -1.62
C GLN A 47 15.55 5.87 -3.12
N ARG A 48 16.64 5.18 -3.49
CA ARG A 48 16.96 4.93 -4.89
C ARG A 48 15.90 4.07 -5.57
N MET A 49 15.41 3.04 -4.89
CA MET A 49 14.32 2.21 -5.42
C MET A 49 13.01 3.01 -5.51
N GLU A 50 12.70 3.87 -4.55
CA GLU A 50 11.53 4.76 -4.62
C GLU A 50 11.55 5.63 -5.88
N LEU A 51 12.70 6.24 -6.19
CA LEU A 51 12.86 7.04 -7.41
C LEU A 51 12.68 6.21 -8.69
N LEU A 52 13.15 4.96 -8.69
CA LEU A 52 12.93 4.04 -9.81
C LEU A 52 11.45 3.68 -9.96
N VAL A 53 10.76 3.38 -8.87
CA VAL A 53 9.31 3.08 -8.86
C VAL A 53 8.53 4.29 -9.34
N LEU A 54 8.80 5.50 -8.82
CA LEU A 54 8.18 6.74 -9.25
C LEU A 54 8.38 6.98 -10.74
N SER A 55 9.61 6.78 -11.23
CA SER A 55 9.94 6.95 -12.65
C SER A 55 9.20 5.94 -13.52
N ALA A 56 9.12 4.67 -13.09
CA ALA A 56 8.39 3.61 -13.79
C ALA A 56 6.87 3.85 -13.81
N LEU A 57 6.33 4.47 -12.77
CA LEU A 57 4.93 4.86 -12.68
C LEU A 57 4.65 6.23 -13.34
N GLU A 58 5.64 6.87 -13.95
CA GLU A 58 5.53 8.24 -14.48
C GLU A 58 4.98 9.23 -13.43
N TRP A 59 5.34 9.04 -12.16
CA TRP A 59 4.89 9.82 -11.01
C TRP A 59 3.37 9.76 -10.76
N LYS A 60 2.65 8.83 -11.37
CA LYS A 60 1.20 8.62 -11.18
C LYS A 60 0.93 7.85 -9.89
N MET A 61 1.02 8.56 -8.76
CA MET A 61 0.96 7.97 -7.40
C MET A 61 -0.43 7.94 -6.78
N HIS A 62 -1.45 8.46 -7.46
CA HIS A 62 -2.84 8.44 -6.97
C HIS A 62 -3.72 7.56 -7.87
N PRO A 63 -3.49 6.23 -7.89
CA PRO A 63 -4.35 5.33 -8.64
C PRO A 63 -5.73 5.30 -7.99
N VAL A 64 -6.78 5.23 -8.80
CA VAL A 64 -8.11 4.95 -8.27
C VAL A 64 -8.12 3.50 -7.80
N THR A 65 -8.13 3.29 -6.48
CA THR A 65 -8.20 1.94 -5.90
C THR A 65 -9.66 1.45 -5.88
N PRO A 66 -9.91 0.12 -5.89
CA PRO A 66 -11.26 -0.42 -5.66
C PRO A 66 -11.91 0.12 -4.36
N LEU A 67 -11.09 0.45 -3.36
CA LEU A 67 -11.53 1.03 -2.10
C LEU A 67 -12.21 2.40 -2.29
N SER A 68 -11.69 3.25 -3.18
CA SER A 68 -12.30 4.54 -3.52
C SER A 68 -13.71 4.38 -4.09
N PHE A 69 -13.95 3.34 -4.89
CA PHE A 69 -15.28 3.01 -5.41
C PHE A 69 -16.21 2.47 -4.32
N ILE A 70 -15.71 1.60 -3.43
CA ILE A 70 -16.48 1.09 -2.30
C ILE A 70 -16.96 2.24 -1.42
N TYR A 71 -16.06 3.16 -1.06
CA TYR A 71 -16.40 4.34 -0.25
C TYR A 71 -17.51 5.17 -0.92
N TYR A 72 -17.41 5.40 -2.22
CA TYR A 72 -18.43 6.12 -2.98
C TYR A 72 -19.79 5.41 -2.99
N VAL A 73 -19.80 4.10 -3.28
CA VAL A 73 -21.02 3.29 -3.33
C VAL A 73 -21.70 3.26 -1.96
N VAL A 74 -20.94 3.05 -0.90
CA VAL A 74 -21.45 2.99 0.48
C VAL A 74 -22.14 4.29 0.90
N ARG A 75 -21.64 5.46 0.45
CA ARG A 75 -22.29 6.75 0.70
C ARG A 75 -23.59 6.90 -0.08
N LYS A 76 -23.71 6.27 -1.25
CA LYS A 76 -24.92 6.34 -2.11
C LYS A 76 -26.03 5.37 -1.72
N LEU A 77 -25.72 4.27 -1.03
CA LEU A 77 -26.69 3.23 -0.70
C LEU A 77 -27.72 3.61 0.38
N GLY A 78 -27.64 4.82 0.96
CA GLY A 78 -28.60 5.27 1.99
C GLY A 78 -28.57 4.45 3.29
N LEU A 79 -27.51 3.67 3.51
CA LEU A 79 -27.35 2.81 4.68
C LEU A 79 -27.16 3.62 5.96
N SER A 80 -27.65 3.07 7.07
CA SER A 80 -27.31 3.56 8.42
C SER A 80 -25.81 3.47 8.68
N ASN A 81 -25.28 4.27 9.61
CA ASN A 81 -23.84 4.32 9.89
C ASN A 81 -23.26 2.93 10.25
N HIS A 82 -24.00 2.12 11.01
CA HIS A 82 -23.60 0.78 11.40
C HIS A 82 -23.49 -0.17 10.19
N GLN A 83 -24.51 -0.19 9.33
CA GLN A 83 -24.53 -1.02 8.11
C GLN A 83 -23.44 -0.61 7.11
N ARG A 84 -23.15 0.70 7.01
CA ARG A 84 -22.06 1.22 6.17
C ARG A 84 -20.70 0.73 6.67
N TRP A 85 -20.47 0.72 7.98
CA TRP A 85 -19.22 0.25 8.56
C TRP A 85 -19.05 -1.26 8.39
N GLU A 86 -20.10 -2.05 8.66
CA GLU A 86 -20.06 -3.50 8.42
C GLU A 86 -19.80 -3.85 6.95
N PHE A 87 -20.46 -3.15 6.02
CA PHE A 87 -20.23 -3.33 4.60
C PHE A 87 -18.78 -3.01 4.21
N PHE A 88 -18.25 -1.89 4.71
CA PHE A 88 -16.88 -1.47 4.43
C PHE A 88 -15.88 -2.53 4.89
N ILE A 89 -16.01 -3.05 6.11
CA ILE A 89 -15.14 -4.11 6.64
C ILE A 89 -15.22 -5.37 5.79
N ARG A 90 -16.43 -5.80 5.39
CA ARG A 90 -16.57 -6.98 4.53
C ARG A 90 -15.86 -6.80 3.19
N CYS A 91 -16.00 -5.62 2.58
CA CYS A 91 -15.30 -5.32 1.34
C CYS A 91 -13.77 -5.30 1.52
N GLU A 92 -13.28 -4.72 2.61
CA GLU A 92 -11.86 -4.71 2.95
C GLU A 92 -11.31 -6.14 3.14
N GLN A 93 -12.01 -6.98 3.90
CA GLN A 93 -11.66 -8.39 4.09
C GLN A 93 -11.66 -9.16 2.77
N LEU A 94 -12.63 -8.93 1.89
CA LEU A 94 -12.68 -9.56 0.56
C LEU A 94 -11.52 -9.10 -0.31
N LEU A 95 -11.18 -7.80 -0.33
CA LEU A 95 -10.03 -7.28 -1.06
C LEU A 95 -8.72 -7.88 -0.54
N LEU A 96 -8.54 -7.96 0.78
CA LEU A 96 -7.38 -8.59 1.40
C LEU A 96 -7.28 -10.08 1.03
N SER A 97 -8.41 -10.78 0.92
CA SER A 97 -8.42 -12.19 0.52
C SER A 97 -7.97 -12.41 -0.94
N LEU A 98 -8.13 -11.42 -1.81
CA LEU A 98 -7.72 -11.48 -3.22
C LEU A 98 -6.23 -11.19 -3.43
N ILE A 99 -5.56 -10.59 -2.44
CA ILE A 99 -4.13 -10.27 -2.47
C ILE A 99 -3.28 -11.49 -2.01
N ARG A 100 -3.93 -12.56 -1.53
CA ARG A 100 -3.30 -13.75 -0.94
C ARG A 100 -2.86 -14.78 -1.98
#